data_AF-A0A9W8D207-F1
#
_entry.id   AF-A0A9W8D207-F1
#
_cell.length_a   1.000
_cell.length_b   1.000
_cell.length_c   1.000
_cell.angle_alpha   90.00
_cell.angle_beta   90.00
_cell.angle_gamma   90.00
#
_symmetry.space_group_name_H-M   'P 1'
#
loop_
_entity.id
_entity.type
_entity.pdbx_description
1 polymer ?
#
loop_
_entity_poly.entity_id
_entity_poly.type
_entity_poly.pdbx_seq_one_letter_code
_entity_poly.pdbx_strand_id
1 'polypeptide(L)'
;MAQAGVPYAAVPRGSSDGRVHFSDEVHESDADVEDNGLFEHRETMEVADNDTLYYGMSLGTRRRMRKGRVFWATVVCLVVVSVVGIFWLYFDGINWMQRSKKRNVILMVSDGFGPASETMARNFVQQVHGLPVGYQSPLDEILVGSSRTRSSDSLVTDSAAGATAFSCRMKSYNGAIGVDPERMPCGTVLEAAKLQRNMATGLVVTSRITHATPGAFSAHVTHRDMEDLIAEYQIGNYSLGPMVDLMFGGGRCHFEAGPH
;
A
#
# COMPACT_ATOMS: atom_id res chain seq x y z
N MET A 1 -3.97 17.51 40.76
CA MET A 1 -4.80 16.32 41.06
C MET A 1 -4.37 15.17 40.15
N ALA A 2 -4.80 13.94 40.45
CA ALA A 2 -4.21 12.73 39.88
C ALA A 2 -4.82 12.26 38.53
N GLN A 3 -4.21 11.21 38.00
CA GLN A 3 -4.49 10.54 36.73
C GLN A 3 -5.95 10.08 36.55
N ALA A 4 -6.41 10.04 35.30
CA ALA A 4 -7.22 8.94 34.78
C ALA A 4 -7.06 8.83 33.25
N GLY A 5 -6.91 7.61 32.73
CA GLY A 5 -6.96 7.32 31.31
C GLY A 5 -7.07 5.82 31.06
N VAL A 6 -8.00 5.40 30.19
CA VAL A 6 -8.18 4.06 29.62
C VAL A 6 -9.20 4.15 28.46
N PRO A 7 -9.36 3.15 27.58
CA PRO A 7 -8.38 2.60 26.64
C PRO A 7 -8.82 2.80 25.16
N TYR A 8 -7.93 2.54 24.20
CA TYR A 8 -8.35 2.17 22.84
C TYR A 8 -8.75 0.68 22.81
N ALA A 9 -9.89 0.36 22.21
CA ALA A 9 -10.37 -1.00 22.01
C ALA A 9 -10.37 -1.39 20.52
N ALA A 10 -10.17 -2.67 20.21
CA ALA A 10 -9.95 -3.16 18.84
C ALA A 10 -11.23 -3.67 18.14
N VAL A 11 -11.16 -3.76 16.81
CA VAL A 11 -12.27 -4.09 15.89
C VAL A 11 -12.52 -5.60 15.77
N PRO A 12 -13.79 -6.06 15.80
CA PRO A 12 -14.19 -7.35 15.23
C PRO A 12 -14.49 -7.20 13.73
N ARG A 13 -13.89 -8.03 12.87
CA ARG A 13 -14.26 -8.13 11.45
C ARG A 13 -15.44 -9.10 11.29
N GLY A 14 -16.56 -8.65 10.75
CA GLY A 14 -17.61 -9.53 10.26
C GLY A 14 -17.21 -10.19 8.93
N SER A 15 -17.58 -11.46 8.74
CA SER A 15 -17.45 -12.16 7.46
C SER A 15 -18.76 -12.15 6.68
N SER A 16 -18.66 -12.10 5.36
CA SER A 16 -19.73 -12.45 4.44
C SER A 16 -19.10 -13.25 3.29
N ASP A 17 -19.41 -14.54 3.22
CA ASP A 17 -19.12 -15.37 2.06
C ASP A 17 -19.92 -14.87 0.84
N GLY A 18 -19.45 -15.16 -0.37
CA GLY A 18 -19.93 -14.55 -1.61
C GLY A 18 -19.51 -15.33 -2.86
N ARG A 19 -19.52 -16.67 -2.79
CA ARG A 19 -19.29 -17.53 -3.96
C ARG A 19 -20.40 -17.31 -5.00
N VAL A 20 -20.03 -16.78 -6.16
CA VAL A 20 -20.84 -16.87 -7.38
C VAL A 20 -20.54 -18.21 -8.04
N HIS A 21 -21.53 -19.08 -8.15
CA HIS A 21 -21.44 -20.26 -9.00
C HIS A 21 -21.54 -19.85 -10.47
N PHE A 22 -20.67 -20.40 -11.31
CA PHE A 22 -20.93 -20.57 -12.73
C PHE A 22 -20.91 -22.07 -13.03
N SER A 23 -21.92 -22.53 -13.75
CA SER A 23 -22.10 -23.92 -14.14
C SER A 23 -21.76 -24.05 -15.61
N ASP A 24 -20.87 -24.97 -15.95
CA ASP A 24 -20.69 -25.51 -17.31
C ASP A 24 -20.22 -26.96 -17.16
N GLU A 25 -21.13 -27.90 -17.42
CA GLU A 25 -20.87 -29.34 -17.38
C GLU A 25 -21.70 -30.01 -18.49
N VAL A 26 -21.03 -30.70 -19.41
CA VAL A 26 -21.64 -31.31 -20.61
C VAL A 26 -21.12 -32.75 -20.74
N HIS A 27 -22.00 -33.67 -21.13
CA HIS A 27 -21.76 -35.11 -21.17
C HIS A 27 -20.73 -35.58 -22.21
N GLU A 28 -19.99 -36.63 -21.85
CA GLU A 28 -19.84 -37.93 -22.55
C GLU A 28 -19.12 -38.88 -21.55
N SER A 29 -19.76 -39.87 -20.89
CA SER A 29 -20.44 -41.10 -21.33
C SER A 29 -19.51 -42.28 -21.67
N ASP A 30 -19.47 -43.23 -20.73
CA ASP A 30 -19.40 -44.70 -20.87
C ASP A 30 -18.22 -45.39 -21.59
N ALA A 31 -17.44 -46.17 -20.81
CA ALA A 31 -16.86 -47.45 -21.22
C ALA A 31 -16.40 -48.28 -20.00
N ASP A 32 -17.08 -49.40 -19.72
CA ASP A 32 -16.61 -50.46 -18.82
C ASP A 32 -15.64 -51.44 -19.54
N VAL A 33 -14.90 -52.25 -18.77
CA VAL A 33 -14.74 -53.74 -18.91
C VAL A 33 -13.55 -54.26 -18.07
N GLU A 34 -13.71 -55.48 -17.54
CA GLU A 34 -12.76 -56.23 -16.71
C GLU A 34 -11.70 -57.01 -17.54
N ASP A 35 -10.59 -57.44 -16.93
CA ASP A 35 -10.36 -58.86 -16.54
C ASP A 35 -8.98 -59.04 -15.83
N ASN A 36 -8.69 -60.26 -15.38
CA ASN A 36 -7.73 -60.64 -14.36
C ASN A 36 -6.36 -61.11 -14.90
N GLY A 37 -5.35 -61.11 -14.02
CA GLY A 37 -4.02 -61.69 -14.28
C GLY A 37 -3.39 -62.27 -13.01
N LEU A 38 -3.64 -63.55 -12.73
CA LEU A 38 -3.07 -64.30 -11.61
C LEU A 38 -1.58 -64.60 -11.83
N PHE A 39 -0.79 -64.68 -10.73
CA PHE A 39 -0.02 -65.90 -10.39
C PHE A 39 0.63 -65.79 -8.99
N GLU A 40 0.60 -66.89 -8.22
CA GLU A 40 1.38 -67.05 -6.99
C GLU A 40 2.84 -67.44 -7.29
N HIS A 41 3.78 -67.23 -6.37
CA HIS A 41 4.46 -68.38 -5.73
C HIS A 41 5.20 -68.04 -4.42
N ARG A 42 5.46 -69.11 -3.66
CA ARG A 42 5.71 -69.21 -2.22
C ARG A 42 7.20 -69.24 -1.80
N GLU A 43 7.44 -69.00 -0.50
CA GLU A 43 8.74 -68.99 0.22
C GLU A 43 9.52 -70.33 0.23
N THR A 44 10.85 -70.27 0.47
CA THR A 44 11.66 -71.38 1.06
C THR A 44 12.86 -70.88 1.91
N MET A 45 13.33 -71.75 2.81
CA MET A 45 14.51 -71.63 3.70
C MET A 45 15.59 -72.69 3.33
N GLU A 46 16.84 -72.70 3.83
CA GLU A 46 17.53 -71.84 4.82
C GLU A 46 18.93 -71.39 4.27
N VAL A 47 20.15 -71.48 4.84
CA VAL A 47 20.75 -72.02 6.09
C VAL A 47 22.07 -71.27 6.44
N ALA A 48 22.76 -71.64 7.52
CA ALA A 48 24.10 -71.18 7.96
C ALA A 48 25.25 -71.53 6.95
N ASP A 49 26.56 -71.26 7.13
CA ASP A 49 27.36 -71.07 8.36
C ASP A 49 28.79 -70.52 8.06
N ASN A 50 29.48 -69.96 9.07
CA ASN A 50 30.94 -70.13 9.30
C ASN A 50 31.48 -69.34 10.51
N ASP A 51 32.20 -70.06 11.38
CA ASP A 51 32.97 -69.51 12.51
C ASP A 51 34.27 -68.79 12.10
N THR A 52 34.77 -67.91 12.97
CA THR A 52 36.21 -67.55 13.01
C THR A 52 36.69 -67.43 14.46
N LEU A 53 37.60 -68.33 14.87
CA LEU A 53 38.02 -68.46 16.26
C LEU A 53 39.02 -67.38 16.72
N TYR A 54 38.80 -66.94 17.97
CA TYR A 54 39.77 -66.54 19.00
C TYR A 54 41.19 -66.10 18.61
N TYR A 55 41.55 -64.88 19.04
CA TYR A 55 42.68 -64.72 19.95
C TYR A 55 42.31 -63.74 21.08
N GLY A 56 42.49 -64.17 22.33
CA GLY A 56 42.13 -63.36 23.51
C GLY A 56 43.34 -62.76 24.21
N MET A 57 43.33 -61.45 24.45
CA MET A 57 44.20 -60.80 25.44
C MET A 57 43.40 -59.80 26.28
N SER A 58 43.47 -59.99 27.60
CA SER A 58 42.81 -59.14 28.59
C SER A 58 43.56 -57.83 28.79
N LEU A 59 42.87 -56.68 28.75
CA LEU A 59 43.41 -55.40 29.27
C LEU A 59 42.33 -54.33 29.51
N GLY A 60 42.43 -53.63 30.63
CA GLY A 60 42.10 -52.19 30.71
C GLY A 60 40.63 -51.76 30.85
N THR A 61 40.12 -51.76 32.09
CA THR A 61 38.82 -51.21 32.53
C THR A 61 38.61 -49.70 32.20
N ARG A 62 38.28 -49.34 30.94
CA ARG A 62 38.03 -47.93 30.53
C ARG A 62 36.80 -47.67 29.63
N ARG A 63 35.74 -48.50 29.69
CA ARG A 63 34.53 -48.33 28.84
C ARG A 63 33.42 -47.39 29.38
N ARG A 64 33.45 -46.91 30.63
CA ARG A 64 32.29 -46.23 31.26
C ARG A 64 32.16 -44.71 30.99
N MET A 65 33.20 -44.01 30.51
CA MET A 65 33.18 -42.54 30.37
C MET A 65 32.97 -41.97 28.96
N ARG A 66 32.92 -42.78 27.89
CA ARG A 66 32.63 -42.26 26.53
C ARG A 66 31.16 -41.91 26.29
N LYS A 67 30.21 -42.67 26.86
CA LYS A 67 28.76 -42.47 26.61
C LYS A 67 28.27 -41.07 27.01
N GLY A 68 28.65 -40.58 28.19
CA GLY A 68 28.25 -39.25 28.68
C GLY A 68 28.76 -38.10 27.80
N ARG A 69 30.02 -38.15 27.34
CA ARG A 69 30.59 -37.12 26.45
C ARG A 69 29.90 -37.08 25.08
N VAL A 70 29.54 -38.24 24.51
CA VAL A 70 28.79 -38.31 23.25
C VAL A 70 27.37 -37.75 23.43
N PHE A 71 26.68 -38.11 24.52
CA PHE A 71 25.35 -37.58 24.83
C PHE A 71 25.34 -36.05 24.95
N TRP A 72 26.27 -35.47 25.73
CA TRP A 72 26.39 -34.01 25.85
C TRP A 72 26.76 -33.34 24.51
N ALA A 73 27.61 -33.95 23.68
CA ALA A 73 27.90 -33.44 22.34
C ALA A 73 26.64 -33.42 21.45
N THR A 74 25.82 -34.48 21.46
CA THR A 74 24.56 -34.49 20.70
C THR A 74 23.55 -33.44 21.19
N VAL A 75 23.44 -33.22 22.50
CA VAL A 75 22.58 -32.17 23.07
C VAL A 75 23.09 -30.78 22.67
N VAL A 76 24.39 -30.51 22.75
CA VAL A 76 24.97 -29.23 22.32
C VAL A 76 24.75 -28.99 20.83
N CYS A 77 24.93 -30.00 19.96
CA CYS A 77 24.63 -29.86 18.53
C CYS A 77 23.15 -29.53 18.27
N LEU A 78 22.21 -30.16 18.98
CA LEU A 78 20.77 -29.85 18.82
C LEU A 78 20.44 -28.43 19.32
N VAL A 79 21.07 -27.97 20.41
CA VAL A 79 20.93 -26.59 20.90
C VAL A 79 21.52 -25.59 19.90
N VAL A 80 22.70 -25.85 19.33
CA VAL A 80 23.31 -24.98 18.30
C VAL A 80 22.45 -24.95 17.04
N VAL A 81 21.97 -26.09 16.53
CA VAL A 81 21.12 -26.15 15.33
C VAL A 81 19.78 -25.44 15.54
N SER A 82 19.16 -25.56 16.72
CA SER A 82 17.91 -24.85 17.03
C SER A 82 18.13 -23.35 17.24
N VAL A 83 19.19 -22.92 17.93
CA VAL A 83 19.54 -21.49 18.07
C VAL A 83 19.87 -20.87 16.70
N VAL A 84 20.63 -21.56 15.85
CA VAL A 84 20.93 -21.11 14.48
C VAL A 84 19.67 -21.08 13.63
N GLY A 85 18.83 -22.11 13.67
CA GLY A 85 17.55 -22.14 12.93
C GLY A 85 16.60 -21.02 13.35
N ILE A 86 16.49 -20.74 14.65
CA ILE A 86 15.75 -19.60 15.18
C ILE A 86 16.38 -18.27 14.70
N PHE A 87 17.71 -18.13 14.72
CA PHE A 87 18.38 -16.94 14.23
C PHE A 87 18.12 -16.66 12.74
N TRP A 88 18.18 -17.68 11.88
CA TRP A 88 17.81 -17.55 10.47
C TRP A 88 16.33 -17.16 10.29
N LEU A 89 15.41 -17.82 11.01
CA LEU A 89 13.98 -17.49 10.97
C LEU A 89 13.69 -16.04 11.44
N TYR A 90 14.40 -15.54 12.45
CA TYR A 90 14.31 -14.14 12.86
C TYR A 90 14.92 -13.19 11.83
N PHE A 91 16.06 -13.54 11.21
CA PHE A 91 16.76 -12.67 10.25
C PHE A 91 15.96 -12.52 8.94
N ASP A 92 15.54 -13.64 8.34
CA ASP A 92 14.70 -13.62 7.13
C ASP A 92 13.29 -13.11 7.43
N GLY A 93 12.76 -13.43 8.63
CA GLY A 93 11.51 -12.91 9.18
C GLY A 93 11.51 -11.41 9.51
N ILE A 94 12.66 -10.73 9.42
CA ILE A 94 12.73 -9.26 9.42
C ILE A 94 12.79 -8.74 7.96
N ASN A 95 13.59 -9.38 7.11
CA ASN A 95 13.76 -9.00 5.70
C ASN A 95 12.46 -9.05 4.88
N TRP A 96 11.55 -10.01 5.14
CA TRP A 96 10.30 -10.12 4.38
C TRP A 96 9.32 -8.94 4.58
N MET A 97 9.41 -8.21 5.70
CA MET A 97 8.57 -7.03 5.98
C MET A 97 9.11 -5.76 5.31
N GLN A 98 10.40 -5.73 4.96
CA GLN A 98 11.07 -4.56 4.38
C GLN A 98 10.78 -4.38 2.88
N ARG A 99 10.30 -5.41 2.16
CA ARG A 99 9.97 -5.33 0.72
C ARG A 99 8.62 -4.65 0.42
N SER A 100 8.35 -3.52 1.08
CA SER A 100 7.31 -2.60 0.62
C SER A 100 7.74 -1.96 -0.70
N LYS A 101 7.13 -2.40 -1.82
CA LYS A 101 7.35 -1.78 -3.15
C LYS A 101 7.08 -0.28 -3.04
N LYS A 102 8.10 0.57 -3.32
CA LYS A 102 7.98 2.03 -3.27
C LYS A 102 6.74 2.48 -4.04
N ARG A 103 5.88 3.27 -3.37
CA ARG A 103 4.63 3.79 -3.94
C ARG A 103 4.77 5.28 -4.14
N ASN A 104 4.60 5.71 -5.39
CA ASN A 104 4.47 7.12 -5.75
C ASN A 104 2.99 7.36 -6.07
N VAL A 105 2.48 8.54 -5.76
CA VAL A 105 1.12 8.97 -6.12
C VAL A 105 1.25 10.29 -6.85
N ILE A 106 0.66 10.40 -8.03
CA ILE A 106 0.57 11.63 -8.80
C ILE A 106 -0.93 11.89 -8.98
N LEU A 107 -1.40 13.04 -8.49
CA LEU A 107 -2.77 13.49 -8.67
C LEU A 107 -2.74 14.67 -9.65
N MET A 108 -3.37 14.51 -10.81
CA MET A 108 -3.57 15.59 -11.77
C MET A 108 -5.00 16.11 -11.62
N VAL A 109 -5.14 17.41 -11.34
CA VAL A 109 -6.44 18.08 -11.21
C VAL A 109 -6.54 19.16 -12.29
N SER A 110 -7.41 18.93 -13.27
CA SER A 110 -7.70 19.87 -14.35
C SER A 110 -9.00 20.63 -14.04
N ASP A 111 -8.88 21.89 -13.61
CA ASP A 111 -10.04 22.70 -13.24
C ASP A 111 -10.96 22.92 -14.47
N GLY A 112 -12.28 22.80 -14.27
CA GLY A 112 -13.29 22.86 -15.34
C GLY A 112 -13.29 21.73 -16.38
N PHE A 113 -12.45 20.69 -16.25
CA PHE A 113 -12.32 19.64 -17.28
C PHE A 113 -13.35 18.52 -17.14
N GLY A 114 -14.51 18.69 -17.78
CA GLY A 114 -15.54 17.65 -17.90
C GLY A 114 -15.38 16.80 -19.18
N PRO A 115 -16.18 15.72 -19.35
CA PRO A 115 -16.10 14.82 -20.52
C PRO A 115 -16.33 15.51 -21.88
N ALA A 116 -17.06 16.63 -21.90
CA ALA A 116 -17.22 17.46 -23.11
C ALA A 116 -15.91 18.17 -23.49
N SER A 117 -15.19 18.72 -22.51
CA SER A 117 -13.87 19.34 -22.67
C SER A 117 -12.83 18.31 -23.15
N GLU A 118 -12.90 17.10 -22.61
CA GLU A 118 -12.06 15.97 -23.03
C GLU A 118 -12.32 15.55 -24.48
N THR A 119 -13.59 15.35 -24.85
CA THR A 119 -14.00 14.99 -26.22
C THR A 119 -13.56 16.07 -27.22
N MET A 120 -13.71 17.35 -26.87
CA MET A 120 -13.24 18.47 -27.68
C MET A 120 -11.72 18.46 -27.85
N ALA A 121 -10.95 18.23 -26.77
CA ALA A 121 -9.50 18.16 -26.81
C ALA A 121 -9.00 16.99 -27.67
N ARG A 122 -9.62 15.81 -27.54
CA ARG A 122 -9.31 14.61 -28.35
C ARG A 122 -9.51 14.88 -29.84
N ASN A 123 -10.66 15.45 -30.21
CA ASN A 123 -10.98 15.80 -31.60
C ASN A 123 -10.05 16.88 -32.15
N PHE A 124 -9.66 17.87 -31.33
CA PHE A 124 -8.70 18.91 -31.73
C PHE A 124 -7.30 18.33 -32.01
N VAL A 125 -6.78 17.48 -31.13
CA VAL A 125 -5.50 16.77 -31.32
C VAL A 125 -5.55 15.89 -32.57
N GLN A 126 -6.64 15.16 -32.78
CA GLN A 126 -6.85 14.34 -33.97
C GLN A 126 -6.82 15.19 -35.26
N GLN A 127 -7.53 16.32 -35.28
CA GLN A 127 -7.60 17.23 -36.43
C GLN A 127 -6.26 17.92 -36.73
N VAL A 128 -5.53 18.37 -35.70
CA VAL A 128 -4.25 19.08 -35.86
C VAL A 128 -3.12 18.15 -36.32
N HIS A 129 -3.12 16.90 -35.87
CA HIS A 129 -2.06 15.93 -36.20
C HIS A 129 -2.44 14.94 -37.31
N GLY A 130 -3.64 15.04 -37.90
CA GLY A 130 -4.08 14.17 -39.00
C GLY A 130 -4.25 12.70 -38.59
N LEU A 131 -4.63 12.45 -37.33
CA LEU A 131 -4.66 11.11 -36.73
C LEU A 131 -5.90 10.32 -37.21
N PRO A 132 -5.84 8.97 -37.25
CA PRO A 132 -6.96 8.14 -37.70
C PRO A 132 -8.20 8.31 -36.81
N VAL A 133 -9.38 8.01 -37.37
CA VAL A 133 -10.69 8.18 -36.72
C VAL A 133 -10.78 7.46 -35.36
N GLY A 134 -10.12 6.30 -35.23
CA GLY A 134 -10.05 5.53 -33.98
C GLY A 134 -8.95 5.99 -32.99
N TYR A 135 -8.44 7.22 -33.11
CA TYR A 135 -7.43 7.74 -32.18
C TYR A 135 -7.99 7.87 -30.74
N GLN A 136 -7.30 7.23 -29.80
CA GLN A 136 -7.53 7.35 -28.37
C GLN A 136 -6.46 8.26 -27.76
N SER A 137 -6.84 9.13 -26.84
CA SER A 137 -5.89 9.95 -26.10
C SER A 137 -5.23 9.14 -24.97
N PRO A 138 -4.06 9.53 -24.44
CA PRO A 138 -3.47 8.87 -23.27
C PRO A 138 -4.33 8.91 -21.99
N LEU A 139 -5.45 9.65 -21.98
CA LEU A 139 -6.43 9.62 -20.90
C LEU A 139 -7.48 8.51 -21.08
N ASP A 140 -7.79 8.12 -22.32
CA ASP A 140 -8.75 7.05 -22.65
C ASP A 140 -8.26 5.66 -22.20
N GLU A 141 -6.94 5.47 -22.14
CA GLU A 141 -6.31 4.23 -21.67
C GLU A 141 -6.35 4.07 -20.13
N ILE A 142 -6.70 5.14 -19.41
CA ILE A 142 -6.73 5.18 -17.94
C ILE A 142 -8.15 4.86 -17.45
N LEU A 143 -8.26 4.09 -16.35
CA LEU A 143 -9.54 3.66 -15.79
C LEU A 143 -10.48 4.83 -15.45
N VAL A 144 -11.48 5.06 -16.30
CA VAL A 144 -12.48 6.11 -16.14
C VAL A 144 -13.49 5.76 -15.04
N GLY A 145 -13.79 6.71 -14.15
CA GLY A 145 -14.84 6.58 -13.14
C GLY A 145 -15.49 7.92 -12.81
N SER A 146 -16.82 7.94 -12.61
CA SER A 146 -17.57 9.18 -12.38
C SER A 146 -17.47 9.68 -10.93
N SER A 147 -16.94 10.88 -10.72
CA SER A 147 -16.96 11.56 -9.41
C SER A 147 -18.16 12.49 -9.26
N ARG A 148 -18.80 12.51 -8.08
CA ARG A 148 -19.92 13.43 -7.75
C ARG A 148 -19.40 14.67 -7.03
N THR A 149 -19.11 15.72 -7.79
CA THR A 149 -18.35 16.91 -7.36
C THR A 149 -19.09 17.91 -6.44
N ARG A 150 -20.42 17.80 -6.25
CA ARG A 150 -21.25 18.69 -5.38
C ARG A 150 -20.57 19.04 -4.04
N SER A 151 -20.57 20.30 -3.60
CA SER A 151 -20.09 20.72 -2.28
C SER A 151 -21.09 20.36 -1.16
N SER A 152 -20.86 20.80 0.08
CA SER A 152 -21.85 20.62 1.17
C SER A 152 -23.05 21.57 0.99
N ASP A 153 -22.78 22.82 0.61
CA ASP A 153 -23.70 23.96 0.57
C ASP A 153 -24.41 24.20 -0.78
N SER A 154 -23.77 23.84 -1.89
CA SER A 154 -24.19 24.19 -3.25
C SER A 154 -24.39 22.97 -4.15
N LEU A 155 -25.20 23.13 -5.21
CA LEU A 155 -25.26 22.17 -6.32
C LEU A 155 -24.06 22.30 -7.26
N VAL A 156 -23.48 23.50 -7.36
CA VAL A 156 -22.26 23.81 -8.12
C VAL A 156 -21.14 24.07 -7.12
N THR A 157 -20.17 23.16 -7.06
CA THR A 157 -18.94 23.35 -6.26
C THR A 157 -18.08 24.44 -6.88
N ASP A 158 -17.36 25.17 -6.04
CA ASP A 158 -16.18 25.92 -6.47
C ASP A 158 -14.92 25.02 -6.43
N SER A 159 -13.80 25.52 -6.95
CA SER A 159 -12.51 24.81 -6.94
C SER A 159 -12.00 24.50 -5.53
N ALA A 160 -12.32 25.33 -4.52
CA ALA A 160 -11.88 25.15 -3.14
C ALA A 160 -12.59 23.97 -2.46
N ALA A 161 -13.93 23.93 -2.47
CA ALA A 161 -14.70 22.82 -1.92
C ALA A 161 -14.40 21.49 -2.64
N GLY A 162 -14.18 21.54 -3.96
CA GLY A 162 -13.78 20.39 -4.76
C GLY A 162 -12.38 19.88 -4.38
N ALA A 163 -11.39 20.76 -4.27
CA ALA A 163 -10.03 20.41 -3.88
C ALA A 163 -9.94 19.92 -2.43
N THR A 164 -10.65 20.54 -1.48
CA THR A 164 -10.77 20.08 -0.09
C THR A 164 -11.40 18.68 0.00
N ALA A 165 -12.35 18.35 -0.87
CA ALA A 165 -12.90 16.99 -0.96
C ALA A 165 -11.90 15.95 -1.49
N PHE A 166 -10.92 16.35 -2.32
CA PHE A 166 -9.83 15.48 -2.77
C PHE A 166 -8.67 15.41 -1.76
N SER A 167 -8.34 16.49 -1.05
CA SER A 167 -7.21 16.54 -0.12
C SER A 167 -7.54 15.95 1.25
N CYS A 168 -8.69 16.29 1.83
CA CYS A 168 -9.15 15.84 3.16
C CYS A 168 -10.15 14.67 3.12
N ARG A 169 -10.56 14.19 1.93
CA ARG A 169 -11.58 13.13 1.75
C ARG A 169 -12.97 13.50 2.32
N MET A 170 -13.26 14.79 2.52
CA MET A 170 -14.52 15.27 3.12
C MET A 170 -15.02 16.54 2.44
N LYS A 171 -16.34 16.69 2.34
CA LYS A 171 -16.97 17.81 1.63
C LYS A 171 -17.15 19.00 2.56
N SER A 172 -16.79 20.18 2.08
CA SER A 172 -16.93 21.45 2.78
C SER A 172 -17.72 22.47 1.95
N TYR A 173 -17.87 23.68 2.47
CA TYR A 173 -18.59 24.79 1.85
C TYR A 173 -17.75 25.46 0.74
N ASN A 174 -18.40 26.16 -0.19
CA ASN A 174 -17.69 26.84 -1.28
C ASN A 174 -16.73 27.91 -0.73
N GLY A 175 -15.49 27.90 -1.23
CA GLY A 175 -14.40 28.75 -0.74
C GLY A 175 -13.60 28.19 0.44
N ALA A 176 -13.97 27.02 1.00
CA ALA A 176 -13.22 26.36 2.06
C ALA A 176 -11.90 25.72 1.58
N ILE A 177 -10.80 26.04 2.26
CA ILE A 177 -9.45 25.55 1.95
C ILE A 177 -8.96 24.68 3.10
N GLY A 178 -8.93 23.36 2.95
CA GLY A 178 -8.39 22.45 3.96
C GLY A 178 -9.12 22.50 5.31
N VAL A 179 -10.40 22.90 5.33
CA VAL A 179 -11.26 22.95 6.53
C VAL A 179 -12.60 22.24 6.31
N ASP A 180 -13.15 21.70 7.40
CA ASP A 180 -14.48 21.06 7.43
C ASP A 180 -15.65 22.09 7.41
N PRO A 181 -16.92 21.65 7.33
CA PRO A 181 -18.07 22.57 7.35
C PRO A 181 -18.13 23.47 8.60
N GLU A 182 -17.64 22.96 9.73
CA GLU A 182 -17.52 23.63 11.02
C GLU A 182 -16.32 24.60 11.11
N ARG A 183 -15.53 24.70 10.02
CA ARG A 183 -14.34 25.55 9.83
C ARG A 183 -13.08 25.11 10.58
N MET A 184 -13.04 23.87 11.06
CA MET A 184 -11.87 23.27 11.70
C MET A 184 -10.90 22.70 10.64
N PRO A 185 -9.56 22.79 10.85
CA PRO A 185 -8.57 22.18 9.96
C PRO A 185 -8.77 20.67 9.76
N CYS A 186 -8.82 20.23 8.51
CA CYS A 186 -8.83 18.81 8.14
C CYS A 186 -7.46 18.37 7.62
N GLY A 187 -6.97 17.21 8.09
CA GLY A 187 -5.65 16.70 7.69
C GLY A 187 -5.62 16.23 6.24
N THR A 188 -4.71 16.79 5.44
CA THR A 188 -4.62 16.55 4.00
C THR A 188 -3.80 15.31 3.64
N VAL A 189 -3.96 14.84 2.39
CA VAL A 189 -3.16 13.76 1.81
C VAL A 189 -1.66 14.08 1.71
N LEU A 190 -1.26 15.35 1.54
CA LEU A 190 0.16 15.72 1.53
C LEU A 190 0.76 15.60 2.93
N GLU A 191 0.08 16.11 3.95
CA GLU A 191 0.52 16.02 5.35
C GLU A 191 0.60 14.55 5.80
N ALA A 192 -0.38 13.73 5.42
CA ALA A 192 -0.34 12.29 5.66
C ALA A 192 0.85 11.60 4.95
N ALA A 193 1.17 11.99 3.71
CA ALA A 193 2.32 11.46 2.98
C ALA A 193 3.66 11.91 3.61
N LYS A 194 3.75 13.17 4.03
CA LYS A 194 4.94 13.75 4.66
C LYS A 194 5.17 13.16 6.05
N LEU A 195 4.22 13.30 6.96
CA LEU A 195 4.37 12.93 8.38
C LEU A 195 4.31 11.41 8.62
N GLN A 196 3.41 10.68 7.95
CA GLN A 196 3.20 9.25 8.24
C GLN A 196 4.04 8.32 7.36
N ARG A 197 4.54 8.81 6.21
CA ARG A 197 5.28 8.00 5.23
C ARG A 197 6.67 8.52 4.89
N ASN A 198 7.06 9.70 5.38
CA ASN A 198 8.31 10.38 5.03
C ASN A 198 8.52 10.47 3.50
N MET A 199 7.44 10.72 2.77
CA MET A 199 7.47 10.91 1.33
C MET A 199 7.80 12.37 1.01
N ALA A 200 8.51 12.59 -0.10
CA ALA A 200 8.64 13.92 -0.67
C ALA A 200 7.27 14.38 -1.21
N THR A 201 6.89 15.62 -0.91
CA THR A 201 5.61 16.21 -1.30
C THR A 201 5.81 17.38 -2.26
N GLY A 202 4.89 17.59 -3.20
CA GLY A 202 5.03 18.67 -4.17
C GLY A 202 3.73 19.10 -4.81
N LEU A 203 3.68 20.38 -5.18
CA LEU A 203 2.59 21.04 -5.89
C LEU A 203 3.13 21.68 -7.17
N VAL A 204 2.47 21.41 -8.30
CA VAL A 204 2.81 21.96 -9.61
C VAL A 204 1.52 22.46 -10.25
N VAL A 205 1.46 23.75 -10.55
CA VAL A 205 0.29 24.42 -11.14
C VAL A 205 0.68 25.42 -12.22
N THR A 206 -0.25 25.70 -13.15
CA THR A 206 -0.13 26.76 -14.15
C THR A 206 -0.66 28.11 -13.66
N SER A 207 -1.41 28.12 -12.55
CA SER A 207 -1.99 29.29 -11.89
C SER A 207 -1.11 29.79 -10.73
N ARG A 208 -1.65 30.60 -9.81
CA ARG A 208 -0.96 30.95 -8.56
C ARG A 208 -0.85 29.72 -7.66
N ILE A 209 0.30 29.51 -7.01
CA ILE A 209 0.51 28.42 -6.05
C ILE A 209 -0.38 28.57 -4.79
N THR A 210 -0.78 29.81 -4.50
CA THR A 210 -1.72 30.21 -3.44
C THR A 210 -3.20 30.04 -3.82
N HIS A 211 -3.51 29.72 -5.07
CA HIS A 211 -4.90 29.59 -5.54
C HIS A 211 -5.62 28.43 -4.84
N ALA A 212 -6.96 28.44 -4.87
CA ALA A 212 -7.81 27.49 -4.15
C ALA A 212 -7.42 26.01 -4.30
N THR A 213 -7.14 25.56 -5.53
CA THR A 213 -6.83 24.15 -5.83
C THR A 213 -5.54 23.66 -5.17
N PRO A 214 -4.34 24.28 -5.36
CA PRO A 214 -3.14 23.91 -4.62
C PRO A 214 -3.21 24.24 -3.12
N GLY A 215 -3.84 25.37 -2.75
CA GLY A 215 -3.98 25.79 -1.36
C GLY A 215 -4.68 24.74 -0.48
N ALA A 216 -5.73 24.08 -0.99
CA ALA A 216 -6.47 23.07 -0.25
C ALA A 216 -5.67 21.78 0.07
N PHE A 217 -4.46 21.61 -0.49
CA PHE A 217 -3.54 20.50 -0.15
C PHE A 217 -2.40 20.94 0.79
N SER A 218 -2.28 22.23 1.12
CA SER A 218 -1.11 22.82 1.80
C SER A 218 -1.42 23.87 2.87
N ALA A 219 -2.68 24.27 3.02
CA ALA A 219 -3.12 25.27 3.98
C ALA A 219 -4.51 24.95 4.53
N HIS A 220 -4.85 25.57 5.68
CA HIS A 220 -6.16 25.46 6.32
C HIS A 220 -6.70 26.87 6.58
N VAL A 221 -7.49 27.41 5.64
CA VAL A 221 -8.07 28.76 5.75
C VAL A 221 -9.56 28.77 5.43
N THR A 222 -10.28 29.69 6.07
CA THR A 222 -11.74 29.73 6.01
C THR A 222 -12.30 30.38 4.73
N HIS A 223 -11.45 31.06 3.95
CA HIS A 223 -11.80 31.61 2.65
C HIS A 223 -10.63 31.55 1.66
N ARG A 224 -10.91 31.09 0.44
CA ARG A 224 -9.96 30.94 -0.69
C ARG A 224 -9.21 32.21 -1.11
N ASP A 225 -9.74 33.38 -0.77
CA ASP A 225 -9.12 34.67 -1.12
C ASP A 225 -8.04 35.12 -0.10
N MET A 226 -7.85 34.37 0.98
CA MET A 226 -6.76 34.59 1.95
C MET A 226 -5.40 34.08 1.41
N GLU A 227 -5.06 34.46 0.17
CA GLU A 227 -3.90 33.92 -0.55
C GLU A 227 -2.56 34.20 0.17
N ASP A 228 -2.44 35.30 0.91
CA ASP A 228 -1.26 35.60 1.74
C ASP A 228 -1.11 34.61 2.91
N LEU A 229 -2.22 34.24 3.57
CA LEU A 229 -2.21 33.26 4.67
C LEU A 229 -1.97 31.83 4.14
N ILE A 230 -2.39 31.54 2.90
CA ILE A 230 -2.04 30.31 2.20
C ILE A 230 -0.53 30.28 1.89
N ALA A 231 0.06 31.40 1.47
CA ALA A 231 1.52 31.51 1.27
C ALA A 231 2.30 31.29 2.57
N GLU A 232 1.86 31.86 3.69
CA GLU A 232 2.45 31.64 5.02
C GLU A 232 2.45 30.14 5.41
N TYR A 233 1.34 29.44 5.21
CA TYR A 233 1.26 27.99 5.52
C TYR A 233 2.16 27.19 4.55
N GLN A 234 2.22 27.58 3.27
CA GLN A 234 3.07 26.94 2.25
C GLN A 234 4.58 27.06 2.53
N ILE A 235 5.05 28.16 3.13
CA ILE A 235 6.44 28.27 3.61
C ILE A 235 6.67 27.60 4.98
N GLY A 236 5.62 27.03 5.58
CA GLY A 236 5.69 26.31 6.84
C GLY A 236 5.45 27.14 8.09
N ASN A 237 4.88 28.35 8.00
CA ASN A 237 4.47 29.17 9.15
C ASN A 237 3.16 28.65 9.78
N TYR A 238 3.09 27.36 10.09
CA TYR A 238 1.97 26.75 10.79
C TYR A 238 2.41 25.59 11.69
N SER A 239 1.48 25.04 12.47
CA SER A 239 1.73 24.11 13.59
C SER A 239 2.46 22.81 13.23
N LEU A 240 2.50 22.41 11.96
CA LEU A 240 3.22 21.21 11.49
C LEU A 240 4.57 21.53 10.83
N GLY A 241 4.84 22.79 10.49
CA GLY A 241 6.00 23.19 9.68
C GLY A 241 5.81 22.93 8.17
N PRO A 242 6.88 22.98 7.36
CA PRO A 242 6.78 22.88 5.91
C PRO A 242 6.38 21.47 5.44
N MET A 243 5.14 21.34 4.95
CA MET A 243 4.56 20.08 4.47
C MET A 243 4.62 19.89 2.95
N VAL A 244 5.22 20.82 2.21
CA VAL A 244 5.46 20.76 0.76
C VAL A 244 6.95 20.98 0.48
N ASP A 245 7.64 20.01 -0.13
CA ASP A 245 9.07 20.14 -0.47
C ASP A 245 9.32 20.88 -1.78
N LEU A 246 8.37 20.80 -2.72
CA LEU A 246 8.51 21.34 -4.08
C LEU A 246 7.28 22.13 -4.48
N MET A 247 7.46 23.38 -4.90
CA MET A 247 6.38 24.24 -5.37
C MET A 247 6.76 24.90 -6.70
N PHE A 248 5.95 24.67 -7.74
CA PHE A 248 6.07 25.34 -9.03
C PHE A 248 4.72 25.94 -9.44
N GLY A 249 4.72 27.24 -9.74
CA GLY A 249 3.54 28.00 -10.15
C GLY A 249 3.81 29.50 -10.20
N GLY A 250 2.78 30.30 -10.45
CA GLY A 250 2.80 31.75 -10.28
C GLY A 250 2.43 32.17 -8.85
N GLY A 251 2.09 33.45 -8.66
CA GLY A 251 1.64 33.98 -7.35
C GLY A 251 2.75 34.57 -6.47
N ARG A 252 3.93 34.84 -7.05
CA ARG A 252 5.10 35.41 -6.38
C ARG A 252 4.81 36.63 -5.48
N CYS A 253 3.82 37.46 -5.84
CA CYS A 253 3.37 38.60 -5.04
C CYS A 253 3.16 38.25 -3.56
N HIS A 254 2.40 37.19 -3.27
CA HIS A 254 2.07 36.73 -1.91
C HIS A 254 3.28 36.22 -1.09
N PHE A 255 4.48 36.21 -1.67
CA PHE A 255 5.74 35.82 -1.03
C PHE A 255 6.76 36.98 -0.96
N GLU A 256 6.36 38.21 -1.36
CA GLU A 256 7.22 39.40 -1.36
C GLU A 256 6.65 40.51 -0.47
N ALA A 257 7.52 41.15 0.32
CA ALA A 257 7.12 42.22 1.25
C ALA A 257 6.83 43.53 0.50
N GLY A 258 5.57 43.76 0.14
CA GLY A 258 5.10 45.03 -0.43
C GLY A 258 3.57 45.08 -0.55
N PRO A 259 2.96 46.27 -0.72
CA PRO A 259 1.54 46.39 -1.01
C PRO A 259 1.20 45.79 -2.39
N HIS A 260 -0.06 45.38 -2.57
CA HIS A 260 -0.62 44.82 -3.79
C HIS A 260 -1.82 45.66 -4.26
#